data_AF-A0AAD3NV96-F1
#
_entry.id   AF-A0AAD3NV96-F1
#
_cell.length_a   1.000
_cell.length_b   1.000
_cell.length_c   1.000
_cell.angle_alpha   90.00
_cell.angle_beta   90.00
_cell.angle_gamma   90.00
#
_symmetry.space_group_name_H-M   'P 1'
#
loop_
_entity.id
_entity.type
_entity.pdbx_description
1 polymer ?
#
loop_
_entity_poly.entity_id
_entity_poly.type
_entity_poly.pdbx_seq_one_letter_code
_entity_poly.pdbx_strand_id
1 'polypeptide(L)'
;MDSTANEQMDLRPQFGATNSADVRLRIFGPNREEYDGNPLRLHSQTLQTSELFKALLSERWPSLRFSNVDECLAILSVASELLVDKQNNNYLEFVRENIKAMLYFLSSCDCADDKQPIIREAVGKFILENLQEDESSGIAEMCRHIILEEFKANIAIAVTSNTETNPADEEHSYFALLWPFTLIERCDGTTMEGAVKILCEEMKVAHIIMQPQKHYTASRYRKIMLPILLGCLDALANGKIIVKRKLRVGFLTIWLPVMARLLCPNLYFNHISDDHVLKTRLCRGVSNVVETLPFADWRGIYNIWIDCCAKYYIDLRIPFASGCKVLQEHK
;
A
#
# COMPACT_ATOMS: atom_id res chain seq x y z
N MET A 1 18.54 53.48 58.78
CA MET A 1 17.24 53.06 58.22
C MET A 1 17.55 52.41 56.89
N ASP A 2 17.95 51.14 56.94
CA ASP A 2 18.21 50.32 55.75
C ASP A 2 17.00 49.41 55.55
N SER A 3 16.29 49.57 54.44
CA SER A 3 15.29 48.61 53.99
C SER A 3 15.83 47.87 52.77
N THR A 4 16.59 46.81 53.01
CA THR A 4 16.88 45.81 51.98
C THR A 4 15.63 44.97 51.78
N ALA A 5 14.82 45.32 50.79
CA ALA A 5 13.76 44.47 50.30
C ALA A 5 14.39 43.30 49.52
N ASN A 6 14.23 42.10 50.05
CA ASN A 6 14.53 40.84 49.38
C ASN A 6 13.64 40.70 48.13
N GLU A 7 14.19 40.97 46.95
CA GLU A 7 13.67 40.42 45.71
C GLU A 7 14.07 38.94 45.62
N GLN A 8 13.23 38.07 46.18
CA GLN A 8 13.24 36.66 45.79
C GLN A 8 12.79 36.59 44.32
N MET A 9 13.75 36.52 43.39
CA MET A 9 13.49 36.16 42.01
C MET A 9 12.77 34.80 41.99
N ASP A 10 11.54 34.80 41.51
CA ASP A 10 10.73 33.61 41.31
C ASP A 10 11.40 32.75 40.21
N LEU A 11 12.17 31.74 40.63
CA LEU A 11 12.94 30.83 39.77
C LEU A 11 12.07 29.81 39.02
N ARG A 12 10.77 30.06 38.89
CA ARG A 12 9.89 29.18 38.11
C ARG A 12 10.19 29.35 36.62
N PRO A 13 10.36 28.26 35.86
CA PRO A 13 10.57 28.34 34.42
C PRO A 13 9.39 29.08 33.78
N GLN A 14 9.65 30.25 33.20
CA GLN A 14 8.64 31.01 32.49
C GLN A 14 8.52 30.49 31.05
N PHE A 15 7.28 30.32 30.59
CA PHE A 15 7.00 29.93 29.21
C PHE A 15 7.64 30.94 28.23
N GLY A 16 8.42 30.47 27.27
CA GLY A 16 9.13 31.33 26.30
C GLY A 16 10.49 31.86 26.76
N ALA A 17 10.98 31.47 27.95
CA ALA A 17 12.33 31.82 28.40
C ALA A 17 13.39 31.13 27.51
N THR A 18 14.11 31.94 26.72
CA THR A 18 15.08 31.48 25.72
C THR A 18 16.26 30.70 26.30
N ASN A 19 16.58 30.94 27.56
CA ASN A 19 17.74 30.45 28.29
C ASN A 19 17.50 29.15 29.08
N SER A 20 16.25 28.78 29.31
CA SER A 20 15.91 27.58 30.09
C SER A 20 15.12 26.53 29.29
N ALA A 21 14.60 26.89 28.11
CA ALA A 21 13.88 25.97 27.24
C ALA A 21 14.79 24.89 26.64
N ASP A 22 14.38 23.63 26.75
CA ASP A 22 15.05 22.45 26.21
C ASP A 22 14.31 21.87 24.99
N VAL A 23 13.13 22.39 24.65
CA VAL A 23 12.35 22.00 23.46
C VAL A 23 12.07 23.22 22.57
N ARG A 24 12.19 23.04 21.25
CA ARG A 24 11.76 24.00 20.23
C ARG A 24 10.64 23.39 19.40
N LEU A 25 9.45 23.94 19.48
CA LEU A 25 8.28 23.52 18.71
C LEU A 25 8.03 24.54 17.60
N ARG A 26 7.85 24.08 16.37
CA ARG A 26 7.41 24.92 15.24
C ARG A 26 5.98 24.56 14.89
N ILE A 27 5.15 25.56 14.70
CA ILE A 27 3.74 25.39 14.32
C ILE A 27 3.57 25.89 12.90
N PHE A 28 2.99 25.07 12.04
CA PHE A 28 2.64 25.43 10.68
C PHE A 28 1.13 25.49 10.53
N GLY A 29 0.64 26.52 9.83
CA GLY A 29 -0.75 26.57 9.39
C GLY A 29 -1.03 25.50 8.32
N PRO A 30 -2.31 25.29 7.97
CA PRO A 30 -2.72 24.28 6.98
C PRO A 30 -2.09 24.48 5.58
N ASN A 31 -1.63 25.69 5.26
CA ASN A 31 -0.95 26.01 4.00
C ASN A 31 0.59 25.93 4.09
N ARG A 32 1.15 25.30 5.14
CA ARG A 32 2.59 25.29 5.45
C ARG A 32 3.21 26.67 5.72
N GLU A 33 2.38 27.67 5.98
CA GLU A 33 2.84 28.98 6.47
C GLU A 33 3.28 28.83 7.93
N GLU A 34 4.49 29.31 8.24
CA GLU A 34 4.97 29.33 9.61
C GLU A 34 4.12 30.27 10.46
N TYR A 35 3.72 29.82 11.64
CA TYR A 35 3.16 30.70 12.65
C TYR A 35 4.20 31.77 13.02
N ASP A 36 3.82 33.05 12.98
CA ASP A 36 4.71 34.20 13.24
C ASP A 36 5.43 34.11 14.60
N GLY A 37 4.89 33.35 15.56
CA GLY A 37 5.51 33.12 16.87
C GLY A 37 6.53 31.98 16.92
N ASN A 38 6.96 31.43 15.79
CA ASN A 38 7.94 30.34 15.74
C ASN A 38 9.40 30.79 15.99
N PRO A 39 10.26 29.91 16.55
CA PRO A 39 9.89 28.67 17.23
C PRO A 39 9.37 28.96 18.65
N LEU A 40 8.34 28.23 19.07
CA LEU A 40 7.93 28.20 20.47
C LEU A 40 9.01 27.48 21.29
N ARG A 41 9.52 28.17 22.30
CA ARG A 41 10.53 27.63 23.21
C ARG A 41 9.85 27.14 24.48
N LEU A 42 9.91 25.84 24.70
CA LEU A 42 9.12 25.11 25.68
C LEU A 42 10.04 24.28 26.60
N HIS A 43 9.48 23.86 27.73
CA HIS A 43 10.11 22.90 28.62
C HIS A 43 9.54 21.51 28.39
N SER A 44 10.41 20.51 28.23
CA SER A 44 10.02 19.10 28.09
C SER A 44 9.10 18.67 29.25
N GLN A 45 9.39 19.11 30.47
CA GLN A 45 8.58 18.84 31.66
C GLN A 45 7.15 19.38 31.55
N THR A 46 6.94 20.53 30.89
CA THR A 46 5.60 21.08 30.64
C THR A 46 4.88 20.28 29.56
N LEU A 47 5.60 19.88 28.51
CA LEU A 47 5.05 19.06 27.43
C LEU A 47 4.67 17.65 27.89
N GLN A 48 5.41 17.07 28.84
CA GLN A 48 5.11 15.77 29.46
C GLN A 48 3.74 15.70 30.17
N THR A 49 3.04 16.82 30.35
CA THR A 49 1.64 16.82 30.81
C THR A 49 0.67 16.26 29.76
N SER A 50 1.05 16.29 28.49
CA SER A 50 0.37 15.59 27.40
C SER A 50 0.98 14.21 27.21
N GLU A 51 0.16 13.16 27.21
CA GLU A 51 0.63 11.78 27.00
C GLU A 51 1.33 11.62 25.63
N LEU A 52 0.90 12.36 24.60
CA LEU A 52 1.56 12.41 23.30
C LEU A 52 3.01 12.92 23.43
N PHE A 53 3.22 14.08 24.06
CA PHE A 53 4.55 14.64 24.19
C PHE A 53 5.41 13.91 25.22
N LYS A 54 4.79 13.34 26.27
CA LYS A 54 5.47 12.47 27.23
C LYS A 54 6.02 11.21 26.56
N ALA A 55 5.26 10.61 25.65
CA ALA A 55 5.73 9.53 24.79
C ALA A 55 6.89 9.99 23.88
N LEU A 56 6.73 11.11 23.18
CA LEU A 56 7.75 11.68 22.29
C LEU A 56 9.06 12.03 23.00
N LEU A 57 8.99 12.51 24.25
CA LEU A 57 10.14 13.01 25.02
C LEU A 57 10.83 11.93 25.87
N SER A 58 10.21 10.78 26.10
CA SER A 58 10.72 9.78 27.06
C SER A 58 11.65 8.71 26.47
N GLU A 59 11.94 8.75 25.16
CA GLU A 59 12.61 7.69 24.36
C GLU A 59 11.98 6.29 24.49
N ARG A 60 10.97 6.13 25.35
CA ARG A 60 10.12 4.95 25.47
C ARG A 60 8.95 5.16 24.55
N TRP A 61 9.15 4.84 23.28
CA TRP A 61 8.12 4.89 22.25
C TRP A 61 7.03 3.85 22.61
N PRO A 62 5.93 4.25 23.27
CA PRO A 62 4.87 3.31 23.57
C PRO A 62 4.21 2.94 22.24
N SER A 63 3.55 1.79 22.18
CA SER A 63 2.63 1.49 21.08
C SER A 63 1.60 2.63 21.00
N LEU A 64 1.77 3.58 20.08
CA LEU A 64 0.87 4.70 19.92
C LEU A 64 -0.48 4.15 19.51
N ARG A 65 -1.50 4.45 20.31
CA ARG A 65 -2.90 4.20 19.97
C ARG A 65 -3.53 5.56 19.71
N PHE A 66 -4.05 5.73 18.51
CA PHE A 66 -4.77 6.93 18.15
C PHE A 66 -6.19 6.85 18.68
N SER A 67 -6.67 7.92 19.31
CA SER A 67 -8.04 8.02 19.79
C SER A 67 -8.95 8.72 18.77
N ASN A 68 -8.38 9.50 17.85
CA ASN A 68 -9.11 10.22 16.81
C ASN A 68 -8.24 10.53 15.57
N VAL A 69 -8.88 11.06 14.53
CA VAL A 69 -8.25 11.38 13.24
C VAL A 69 -7.31 12.58 13.32
N ASP A 70 -7.63 13.57 14.16
CA ASP A 70 -6.79 14.77 14.30
C ASP A 70 -5.42 14.40 14.91
N GLU A 71 -5.38 13.46 15.86
CA GLU A 71 -4.15 12.88 16.40
C GLU A 71 -3.31 12.17 15.33
N CYS A 72 -3.96 11.42 14.43
CA CYS A 72 -3.28 10.76 13.31
C CYS A 72 -2.62 11.79 12.39
N LEU A 73 -3.38 12.82 11.99
CA LEU A 73 -2.90 13.85 11.07
C LEU A 73 -1.79 14.71 11.68
N ALA A 74 -1.90 15.05 12.97
CA ALA A 74 -0.86 15.79 13.68
C ALA A 74 0.46 15.01 13.72
N ILE A 75 0.42 13.71 13.98
CA ILE A 75 1.62 12.86 14.00
C ILE A 75 2.25 12.73 12.62
N LEU A 76 1.49 12.66 11.52
CA LEU A 76 2.06 12.66 10.17
C LEU A 76 2.84 13.96 9.88
N SER A 77 2.32 15.10 10.34
CA SER A 77 3.03 16.38 10.21
C SER A 77 4.36 16.37 10.96
N VAL A 78 4.35 15.91 12.22
CA VAL A 78 5.56 15.78 13.05
C VAL A 78 6.55 14.79 12.43
N ALA A 79 6.08 13.64 11.95
CA ALA A 79 6.91 12.64 11.28
C ALA A 79 7.58 13.23 10.03
N SER A 80 6.84 14.00 9.23
CA SER A 80 7.37 14.68 8.04
C SER A 80 8.49 15.67 8.39
N GLU A 81 8.34 16.42 9.49
CA GLU A 81 9.36 17.36 9.97
C GLU A 81 10.61 16.65 10.52
N LEU A 82 10.42 15.58 11.29
CA LEU A 82 11.53 14.77 11.83
C LEU A 82 12.36 14.11 10.73
N LEU A 83 11.74 13.81 9.59
CA LEU A 83 12.41 13.24 8.42
C LEU A 83 13.25 14.24 7.63
N VAL A 84 13.11 15.55 7.87
CA VAL A 84 14.01 16.55 7.25
C VAL A 84 15.46 16.36 7.72
N ASP A 85 15.66 15.79 8.92
CA ASP A 85 16.97 15.50 9.50
C ASP A 85 17.46 14.08 9.16
N LYS A 86 17.57 13.82 7.85
CA LYS A 86 17.66 12.53 7.11
C LYS A 86 18.75 11.51 7.53
N GLN A 87 19.51 11.75 8.60
CA GLN A 87 20.66 10.90 8.99
C GLN A 87 20.49 10.11 10.28
N ASN A 88 19.40 10.28 11.03
CA ASN A 88 19.24 9.60 12.31
C ASN A 88 18.27 8.40 12.21
N ASN A 89 18.83 7.19 12.28
CA ASN A 89 18.07 5.92 12.21
C ASN A 89 16.94 5.81 13.25
N ASN A 90 17.08 6.47 14.40
CA ASN A 90 16.04 6.46 15.44
C ASN A 90 14.75 7.14 14.97
N TYR A 91 14.82 8.15 14.08
CA TYR A 91 13.63 8.80 13.53
C TYR A 91 12.93 7.95 12.47
N LEU A 92 13.67 7.14 11.70
CA LEU A 92 13.08 6.20 10.75
C LEU A 92 12.24 5.14 11.45
N GLU A 93 12.75 4.59 12.54
CA GLU A 93 12.01 3.60 13.33
C GLU A 93 10.76 4.23 13.96
N PHE A 94 10.87 5.45 14.49
CA PHE A 94 9.72 6.21 14.97
C PHE A 94 8.67 6.39 13.88
N VAL A 95 9.03 6.93 12.72
CA VAL A 95 8.09 7.16 11.61
C VAL A 95 7.44 5.85 11.17
N ARG A 96 8.22 4.77 11.06
CA ARG A 96 7.72 3.44 10.70
C ARG A 96 6.63 2.96 11.65
N GLU A 97 6.88 3.00 12.95
CA GLU A 97 5.94 2.51 13.95
C GLU A 97 4.67 3.39 14.01
N ASN A 98 4.79 4.69 13.75
CA ASN A 98 3.64 5.58 13.64
C ASN A 98 2.76 5.27 12.44
N ILE A 99 3.35 5.09 11.25
CA ILE A 99 2.58 4.74 10.06
C ILE A 99 1.90 3.39 10.25
N LYS A 100 2.60 2.39 10.80
CA LYS A 100 2.00 1.10 11.14
C LYS A 100 0.84 1.24 12.12
N ALA A 101 0.99 2.06 13.16
CA ALA A 101 -0.08 2.30 14.12
C ALA A 101 -1.30 2.99 13.47
N MET A 102 -1.09 3.89 12.51
CA MET A 102 -2.18 4.52 11.74
C MET A 102 -2.87 3.53 10.82
N LEU A 103 -2.12 2.68 10.13
CA LEU A 103 -2.67 1.60 9.30
C LEU A 103 -3.44 0.59 10.15
N TYR A 104 -2.92 0.24 11.32
CA TYR A 104 -3.61 -0.60 12.28
C TYR A 104 -4.93 0.05 12.74
N PHE A 105 -4.91 1.33 13.11
CA PHE A 105 -6.11 2.09 13.48
C PHE A 105 -7.16 2.09 12.36
N LEU A 106 -6.73 2.16 11.10
CA LEU A 106 -7.64 2.04 9.94
C LEU A 106 -8.23 0.64 9.79
N SER A 107 -7.44 -0.40 10.09
CA SER A 107 -7.88 -1.79 9.98
C SER A 107 -8.77 -2.27 11.14
N SER A 108 -8.70 -1.63 12.32
CA SER A 108 -9.38 -2.08 13.53
C SER A 108 -10.83 -1.60 13.68
N CYS A 109 -11.40 -0.95 12.66
CA CYS A 109 -12.79 -0.47 12.61
C CYS A 109 -13.22 0.52 13.72
N ASP A 110 -12.31 1.02 14.57
CA ASP A 110 -12.63 1.96 15.65
C ASP A 110 -12.85 3.41 15.17
N CYS A 111 -12.50 3.70 13.91
CA CYS A 111 -12.84 4.96 13.27
C CYS A 111 -14.13 4.81 12.46
N ALA A 112 -15.09 5.71 12.67
CA ALA A 112 -16.29 5.80 11.85
C ALA A 112 -15.92 5.80 10.35
N ASP A 113 -16.68 5.04 9.54
CA ASP A 113 -16.40 4.76 8.12
C ASP A 113 -16.13 6.04 7.29
N ASP A 114 -16.70 7.18 7.69
CA ASP A 114 -16.56 8.47 7.01
C ASP A 114 -15.16 9.09 7.12
N LYS A 115 -14.36 8.71 8.13
CA LYS A 115 -13.03 9.31 8.36
C LYS A 115 -11.87 8.45 7.85
N GLN A 116 -12.10 7.19 7.51
CA GLN A 116 -11.08 6.31 6.93
C GLN A 116 -10.44 6.85 5.65
N PRO A 117 -11.22 7.40 4.69
CA PRO A 117 -10.65 7.89 3.44
C PRO A 117 -9.62 9.02 3.67
N ILE A 118 -9.88 9.91 4.64
CA ILE A 118 -9.02 11.05 4.96
C ILE A 118 -7.65 10.58 5.46
N ILE A 119 -7.63 9.61 6.39
CA ILE A 119 -6.36 9.07 6.91
C ILE A 119 -5.61 8.32 5.80
N ARG A 120 -6.30 7.49 5.02
CA ARG A 120 -5.68 6.76 3.89
C ARG A 120 -5.10 7.70 2.84
N GLU A 121 -5.78 8.81 2.57
CA GLU A 121 -5.27 9.83 1.66
C GLU A 121 -4.04 10.53 2.24
N ALA A 122 -4.06 10.90 3.52
CA ALA A 122 -2.93 11.54 4.18
C ALA A 122 -1.69 10.61 4.26
N VAL A 123 -1.88 9.36 4.67
CA VAL A 123 -0.82 8.34 4.70
C VAL A 123 -0.31 8.05 3.28
N GLY A 124 -1.22 7.91 2.30
CA GLY A 124 -0.85 7.68 0.91
C GLY A 124 -0.04 8.82 0.32
N LYS A 125 -0.44 10.07 0.59
CA LYS A 125 0.30 11.27 0.19
C LYS A 125 1.68 11.30 0.84
N PHE A 126 1.77 11.07 2.15
CA PHE A 126 3.03 10.99 2.86
C PHE A 126 3.97 9.98 2.22
N ILE A 127 3.49 8.76 1.95
CA ILE A 127 4.33 7.71 1.37
C ILE A 127 4.79 8.10 -0.04
N LEU A 128 3.89 8.61 -0.89
CA LEU A 128 4.26 9.00 -2.25
C LEU A 128 5.26 10.17 -2.28
N GLU A 129 5.11 11.17 -1.41
CA GLU A 129 6.05 12.29 -1.30
C GLU A 129 7.45 11.81 -0.88
N ASN A 130 7.53 10.85 0.03
CA ASN A 130 8.80 10.32 0.55
C ASN A 130 9.43 9.22 -0.32
N LEU A 131 8.71 8.71 -1.33
CA LEU A 131 9.25 7.76 -2.32
C LEU A 131 9.86 8.44 -3.54
N GLN A 132 9.52 9.70 -3.80
CA GLN A 132 10.10 10.50 -4.89
C GLN A 132 11.46 11.10 -4.52
N GLU A 133 11.81 11.12 -3.24
CA GLU A 133 13.16 11.48 -2.80
C GLU A 133 14.14 10.32 -3.07
N ASP A 134 15.39 10.67 -3.42
CA ASP A 134 16.52 9.76 -3.74
C ASP A 134 16.24 8.28 -3.43
N GLU A 135 16.14 7.45 -4.48
CA GLU A 135 15.73 6.03 -4.39
C GLU A 135 16.59 5.22 -3.39
N SER A 136 17.76 5.72 -3.01
CA SER A 136 18.67 5.11 -2.06
C SER A 136 18.45 5.51 -0.59
N SER A 137 17.47 6.36 -0.30
CA SER A 137 17.21 6.81 1.08
C SER A 137 16.53 5.73 1.93
N GLY A 138 16.94 5.65 3.21
CA GLY A 138 16.32 4.74 4.18
C GLY A 138 14.82 5.01 4.39
N ILE A 139 14.36 6.24 4.11
CA ILE A 139 12.94 6.62 4.16
C ILE A 139 12.18 5.96 3.03
N ALA A 140 12.69 6.05 1.80
CA ALA A 140 12.06 5.42 0.64
C ALA A 140 11.98 3.89 0.86
N GLU A 141 13.06 3.25 1.30
CA GLU A 141 13.05 1.82 1.62
C GLU A 141 12.02 1.45 2.70
N MET A 142 11.93 2.23 3.78
CA MET A 142 10.91 2.05 4.81
C MET A 142 9.49 2.17 4.24
N CYS A 143 9.22 3.20 3.45
CA CYS A 143 7.92 3.41 2.80
C CYS A 143 7.54 2.25 1.88
N ARG A 144 8.48 1.75 1.07
CA ARG A 144 8.28 0.54 0.24
C ARG A 144 7.92 -0.67 1.09
N HIS A 145 8.68 -0.89 2.17
CA HIS A 145 8.46 -2.03 3.06
C HIS A 145 7.07 -1.97 3.70
N ILE A 146 6.65 -0.81 4.21
CA ILE A 146 5.34 -0.64 4.85
C ILE A 146 4.20 -0.95 3.87
N ILE A 147 4.24 -0.38 2.66
CA ILE A 147 3.19 -0.63 1.65
C ILE A 147 3.13 -2.11 1.26
N LEU A 148 4.28 -2.76 1.11
CA LEU A 148 4.33 -4.17 0.72
C LEU A 148 3.84 -5.11 1.83
N GLU A 149 4.16 -4.82 3.09
CA GLU A 149 3.61 -5.55 4.23
C GLU A 149 2.10 -5.37 4.32
N GLU A 150 1.59 -4.14 4.14
CA GLU A 150 0.17 -3.86 4.12
C GLU A 150 -0.55 -4.59 2.97
N PHE A 151 0.03 -4.55 1.77
CA PHE A 151 -0.48 -5.30 0.62
C PHE A 151 -0.53 -6.80 0.90
N LYS A 152 0.54 -7.38 1.47
CA LYS A 152 0.62 -8.79 1.82
C LYS A 152 -0.42 -9.19 2.87
N ALA A 153 -0.55 -8.41 3.94
CA ALA A 153 -1.53 -8.67 5.00
C ALA A 153 -2.96 -8.67 4.44
N ASN A 154 -3.27 -7.70 3.59
CA ASN A 154 -4.61 -7.55 3.02
C ASN A 154 -4.93 -8.59 1.93
N ILE A 155 -3.93 -9.13 1.22
CA ILE A 155 -4.15 -10.26 0.28
C ILE A 155 -4.73 -11.47 1.02
N ALA A 156 -4.16 -11.81 2.18
CA ALA A 156 -4.64 -12.94 2.97
C ALA A 156 -6.07 -12.68 3.47
N ILE A 157 -6.31 -11.50 4.05
CA ILE A 157 -7.62 -11.12 4.62
C ILE A 157 -8.72 -11.13 3.55
N ALA A 158 -8.47 -10.50 2.39
CA ALA A 158 -9.46 -10.38 1.32
C ALA A 158 -9.97 -11.74 0.80
N VAL A 159 -9.22 -12.80 1.06
CA VAL A 159 -9.49 -14.14 0.53
C VAL A 159 -9.97 -15.09 1.62
N THR A 160 -9.53 -14.92 2.87
CA THR A 160 -9.96 -15.74 4.01
C THR A 160 -11.20 -15.18 4.73
N SER A 161 -11.56 -13.91 4.53
CA SER A 161 -12.77 -13.34 5.14
C SER A 161 -14.01 -14.02 4.55
N ASN A 162 -14.51 -15.04 5.24
CA ASN A 162 -15.69 -15.82 4.88
C ASN A 162 -16.98 -15.04 5.24
N THR A 163 -17.03 -13.75 4.92
CA THR A 163 -18.10 -12.85 5.32
C THR A 163 -19.27 -12.99 4.36
N GLU A 164 -19.99 -14.11 4.48
CA GLU A 164 -21.31 -14.28 3.86
C GLU A 164 -22.38 -13.35 4.49
N THR A 165 -22.02 -12.56 5.50
CA THR A 165 -22.98 -11.96 6.43
C THR A 165 -23.13 -10.44 6.38
N ASN A 166 -22.23 -9.68 5.73
CA ASN A 166 -22.36 -8.21 5.68
C ASN A 166 -21.70 -7.55 4.43
N PRO A 167 -22.48 -6.86 3.57
CA PRO A 167 -21.95 -6.08 2.44
C PRO A 167 -20.96 -4.97 2.82
N ALA A 168 -21.09 -4.40 4.03
CA ALA A 168 -20.16 -3.36 4.49
C ALA A 168 -18.74 -3.91 4.71
N ASP A 169 -18.63 -5.14 5.23
CA ASP A 169 -17.34 -5.82 5.42
C ASP A 169 -16.67 -6.16 4.08
N GLU A 170 -17.46 -6.35 3.02
CA GLU A 170 -16.97 -6.55 1.65
C GLU A 170 -16.33 -5.28 1.10
N GLU A 171 -17.01 -4.14 1.20
CA GLU A 171 -16.53 -2.85 0.73
C GLU A 171 -15.26 -2.44 1.49
N HIS A 172 -15.22 -2.69 2.79
CA HIS A 172 -14.05 -2.44 3.62
C HIS A 172 -12.82 -3.26 3.18
N SER A 173 -13.02 -4.57 2.95
CA SER A 173 -11.95 -5.46 2.46
C SER A 173 -11.49 -5.09 1.03
N TYR A 174 -12.42 -4.62 0.19
CA TYR A 174 -12.13 -4.12 -1.15
C TYR A 174 -11.20 -2.92 -1.10
N PHE A 175 -11.56 -1.92 -0.30
CA PHE A 175 -10.73 -0.72 -0.15
C PHE A 175 -9.38 -1.05 0.49
N ALA A 176 -9.35 -1.93 1.49
CA ALA A 176 -8.13 -2.30 2.21
C ALA A 176 -7.05 -2.91 1.31
N LEU A 177 -7.43 -3.73 0.32
CA LEU A 177 -6.45 -4.31 -0.62
C LEU A 177 -6.18 -3.44 -1.86
N LEU A 178 -7.20 -2.75 -2.38
CA LEU A 178 -7.02 -1.93 -3.57
C LEU A 178 -6.17 -0.68 -3.28
N TRP A 179 -6.39 -0.04 -2.14
CA TRP A 179 -5.64 1.15 -1.74
C TRP A 179 -4.10 0.96 -1.77
N PRO A 180 -3.50 -0.02 -1.06
CA PRO A 180 -2.05 -0.19 -1.08
C PRO A 180 -1.56 -0.54 -2.49
N PHE A 181 -2.32 -1.30 -3.28
CA PHE A 181 -1.96 -1.59 -4.66
C PHE A 181 -1.95 -0.33 -5.56
N THR A 182 -2.92 0.57 -5.41
CA THR A 182 -2.92 1.84 -6.17
C THR A 182 -1.72 2.72 -5.81
N LEU A 183 -1.25 2.66 -4.56
CA LEU A 183 0.00 3.30 -4.18
C LEU A 183 1.19 2.60 -4.87
N ILE A 184 1.30 1.27 -4.79
CA ILE A 184 2.35 0.49 -5.45
C ILE A 184 2.45 0.84 -6.94
N GLU A 185 1.32 0.93 -7.65
CA GLU A 185 1.28 1.30 -9.06
C GLU A 185 1.87 2.69 -9.35
N ARG A 186 1.79 3.62 -8.39
CA ARG A 186 2.27 5.00 -8.50
C ARG A 186 3.67 5.23 -7.95
N CYS A 187 4.24 4.26 -7.23
CA CYS A 187 5.55 4.37 -6.60
C CYS A 187 6.67 4.22 -7.64
N ASP A 188 7.19 3.00 -7.82
CA ASP A 188 8.35 2.71 -8.65
C ASP A 188 8.35 1.23 -9.09
N GLY A 189 9.33 0.87 -9.92
CA GLY A 189 9.46 -0.49 -10.43
C GLY A 189 9.83 -1.53 -9.37
N THR A 190 10.67 -1.18 -8.39
CA THR A 190 11.11 -2.06 -7.30
C THR A 190 9.94 -2.47 -6.40
N THR A 191 9.09 -1.50 -6.05
CA THR A 191 7.88 -1.73 -5.26
C THR A 191 6.90 -2.62 -6.01
N MET A 192 6.71 -2.37 -7.31
CA MET A 192 5.86 -3.20 -8.15
C MET A 192 6.41 -4.63 -8.31
N GLU A 193 7.73 -4.81 -8.44
CA GLU A 193 8.36 -6.14 -8.41
C GLU A 193 8.08 -6.86 -7.09
N GLY A 194 8.18 -6.15 -5.96
CA GLY A 194 7.82 -6.67 -4.64
C GLY A 194 6.39 -7.19 -4.57
N ALA A 195 5.42 -6.46 -5.12
CA ALA A 195 4.02 -6.87 -5.18
C ALA A 195 3.81 -8.13 -6.04
N VAL A 196 4.47 -8.22 -7.20
CA VAL A 196 4.45 -9.42 -8.04
C VAL A 196 5.04 -10.62 -7.30
N LYS A 197 6.12 -10.42 -6.54
CA LYS A 197 6.74 -11.46 -5.72
C LYS A 197 5.80 -11.97 -4.64
N ILE A 198 5.14 -11.08 -3.89
CA ILE A 198 4.13 -11.43 -2.88
C ILE A 198 3.03 -12.28 -3.52
N LEU A 199 2.47 -11.84 -4.65
CA LEU A 199 1.43 -12.61 -5.35
C LEU A 199 1.93 -14.01 -5.78
N CYS A 200 3.18 -14.15 -6.20
CA CYS A 200 3.73 -15.46 -6.55
C CYS A 200 3.94 -16.38 -5.33
N GLU A 201 4.13 -15.81 -4.14
CA GLU A 201 4.27 -16.55 -2.88
C GLU A 201 2.90 -16.96 -2.31
N GLU A 202 1.86 -16.17 -2.55
CA GLU A 202 0.49 -16.40 -2.06
C GLU A 202 -0.35 -17.38 -2.93
N MET A 203 0.20 -18.56 -3.21
CA MET A 203 -0.49 -19.59 -4.03
C MET A 203 -1.82 -20.09 -3.42
N LYS A 204 -1.96 -20.01 -2.10
CA LYS A 204 -3.20 -20.38 -1.40
C LYS A 204 -4.37 -19.51 -1.86
N VAL A 205 -4.12 -18.23 -2.11
CA VAL A 205 -5.14 -17.30 -2.59
C VAL A 205 -5.64 -17.70 -3.97
N ALA A 206 -4.72 -17.96 -4.89
CA ALA A 206 -5.06 -18.44 -6.22
C ALA A 206 -5.92 -19.71 -6.14
N HIS A 207 -5.55 -20.66 -5.26
CA HIS A 207 -6.33 -21.88 -5.07
C HIS A 207 -7.75 -21.61 -4.58
N ILE A 208 -7.93 -20.74 -3.57
CA ILE A 208 -9.26 -20.39 -3.03
C ILE A 208 -10.16 -19.77 -4.11
N ILE A 209 -9.63 -18.82 -4.89
CA ILE A 209 -10.40 -18.17 -5.99
C ILE A 209 -10.80 -19.19 -7.07
N MET A 210 -9.96 -20.21 -7.29
CA MET A 210 -10.19 -21.24 -8.30
C MET A 210 -11.21 -22.32 -7.87
N GLN A 211 -11.51 -22.45 -6.57
CA GLN A 211 -12.54 -23.37 -6.10
C GLN A 211 -13.94 -22.94 -6.59
N PRO A 212 -14.93 -23.86 -6.69
CA PRO A 212 -16.31 -23.49 -6.94
C PRO A 212 -16.80 -22.48 -5.90
N GLN A 213 -17.24 -21.30 -6.34
CA GLN A 213 -17.68 -20.21 -5.48
C GLN A 213 -19.14 -19.87 -5.76
N LYS A 214 -19.84 -19.34 -4.74
CA LYS A 214 -21.13 -18.68 -4.95
C LYS A 214 -20.94 -17.46 -5.87
N HIS A 215 -21.96 -17.10 -6.65
CA HIS A 215 -21.88 -16.00 -7.63
C HIS A 215 -21.40 -14.67 -7.01
N TYR A 216 -21.89 -14.35 -5.81
CA TYR A 216 -21.49 -13.13 -5.09
C TYR A 216 -19.99 -13.11 -4.77
N THR A 217 -19.45 -14.20 -4.23
CA THR A 217 -18.03 -14.35 -3.92
C THR A 217 -17.14 -14.25 -5.16
N ALA A 218 -17.58 -14.81 -6.29
CA ALA A 218 -16.86 -14.64 -7.56
C ALA A 218 -16.84 -13.15 -7.97
N SER A 219 -17.96 -12.44 -7.80
CA SER A 219 -18.10 -11.03 -8.20
C SER A 219 -17.14 -10.14 -7.40
N ARG A 220 -17.01 -10.44 -6.11
CA ARG A 220 -16.05 -9.83 -5.20
C ARG A 220 -14.61 -10.01 -5.69
N TYR A 221 -14.17 -11.24 -5.94
CA TYR A 221 -12.81 -11.50 -6.43
C TYR A 221 -12.56 -10.84 -7.78
N ARG A 222 -13.57 -10.78 -8.65
CA ARG A 222 -13.45 -10.07 -9.92
C ARG A 222 -13.24 -8.58 -9.72
N LYS A 223 -13.97 -7.93 -8.81
CA LYS A 223 -13.81 -6.49 -8.54
C LYS A 223 -12.48 -6.16 -7.88
N ILE A 224 -12.00 -7.02 -6.98
CA ILE A 224 -10.78 -6.76 -6.18
C ILE A 224 -9.53 -7.24 -6.90
N MET A 225 -9.46 -8.55 -7.18
CA MET A 225 -8.22 -9.21 -7.61
C MET A 225 -7.93 -8.97 -9.09
N LEU A 226 -8.94 -8.89 -9.95
CA LEU A 226 -8.70 -8.76 -11.38
C LEU A 226 -7.98 -7.45 -11.75
N PRO A 227 -8.36 -6.26 -11.22
CA PRO A 227 -7.59 -5.03 -11.46
C PRO A 227 -6.13 -5.15 -11.02
N ILE A 228 -5.88 -5.74 -9.85
CA ILE A 228 -4.54 -5.96 -9.28
C ILE A 228 -3.70 -6.85 -10.21
N LEU A 229 -4.25 -8.00 -10.59
CA LEU A 229 -3.55 -8.96 -11.46
C LEU A 229 -3.27 -8.38 -12.85
N LEU A 230 -4.21 -7.63 -13.42
CA LEU A 230 -4.02 -6.95 -14.70
C LEU A 230 -3.01 -5.79 -14.58
N GLY A 231 -2.97 -5.07 -13.46
CA GLY A 231 -1.96 -4.05 -13.19
C GLY A 231 -0.54 -4.62 -13.13
N CYS A 232 -0.37 -5.73 -12.41
CA CYS A 232 0.89 -6.49 -12.39
C CYS A 232 1.28 -7.00 -13.78
N LEU A 233 0.32 -7.56 -14.53
CA LEU A 233 0.55 -8.05 -15.88
C LEU A 233 1.00 -6.94 -16.82
N ASP A 234 0.34 -5.78 -16.78
CA ASP A 234 0.72 -4.62 -17.58
C ASP A 234 2.11 -4.09 -17.20
N ALA A 235 2.45 -4.09 -15.91
CA ALA A 235 3.78 -3.68 -15.47
C ALA A 235 4.88 -4.60 -16.03
N LEU A 236 4.64 -5.92 -16.05
CA LEU A 236 5.53 -6.89 -16.68
C LEU A 236 5.57 -6.73 -18.21
N ALA A 237 4.42 -6.56 -18.85
CA ALA A 237 4.24 -6.49 -20.30
C ALA A 237 4.89 -5.26 -20.93
N ASN A 238 4.78 -4.11 -20.26
CA ASN A 238 5.29 -2.83 -20.77
C ASN A 238 6.75 -2.57 -20.35
N GLY A 239 7.42 -3.52 -19.69
CA GLY A 239 8.78 -3.35 -19.20
C GLY A 239 8.90 -2.30 -18.08
N LYS A 240 7.79 -1.92 -17.43
CA LYS A 240 7.80 -1.03 -16.25
C LYS A 240 8.58 -1.65 -15.09
N ILE A 241 8.58 -2.98 -15.03
CA ILE A 241 9.43 -3.76 -14.13
C ILE A 241 10.28 -4.77 -14.94
N ILE A 242 11.57 -4.81 -14.65
CA ILE A 242 12.50 -5.75 -15.28
C ILE A 242 12.82 -6.85 -14.27
N VAL A 243 11.99 -7.89 -14.27
CA VAL A 243 12.13 -8.98 -13.30
C VAL A 243 12.75 -10.24 -13.90
N LYS A 244 13.37 -11.04 -13.03
CA LYS A 244 13.98 -12.32 -13.41
C LYS A 244 12.96 -13.24 -14.09
N ARG A 245 13.42 -14.01 -15.08
CA ARG A 245 12.64 -15.02 -15.84
C ARG A 245 11.73 -15.86 -14.94
N LYS A 246 12.27 -16.39 -13.84
CA LYS A 246 11.54 -17.24 -12.89
C LYS A 246 10.28 -16.55 -12.33
N LEU A 247 10.34 -15.25 -12.06
CA LEU A 247 9.22 -14.52 -11.50
C LEU A 247 8.12 -14.29 -12.55
N ARG A 248 8.48 -13.88 -13.78
CA ARG A 248 7.54 -13.77 -14.92
C ARG A 248 6.80 -15.08 -15.17
N VAL A 249 7.54 -16.19 -15.28
CA VAL A 249 6.96 -17.52 -15.52
C VAL A 249 6.09 -17.96 -14.35
N GLY A 250 6.56 -17.77 -13.11
CA GLY A 250 5.78 -18.09 -11.91
C GLY A 250 4.46 -17.34 -11.85
N PHE A 251 4.49 -16.03 -12.09
CA PHE A 251 3.30 -15.19 -12.12
C PHE A 251 2.27 -15.69 -13.14
N LEU A 252 2.70 -15.89 -14.40
CA LEU A 252 1.81 -16.38 -15.45
C LEU A 252 1.30 -17.80 -15.16
N THR A 253 2.13 -18.68 -14.61
CA THR A 253 1.71 -20.06 -14.29
C THR A 253 0.63 -20.10 -13.21
N ILE A 254 0.74 -19.25 -12.18
CA ILE A 254 -0.18 -19.24 -11.04
C ILE A 254 -1.45 -18.44 -11.36
N TRP A 255 -1.30 -17.25 -11.93
CA TRP A 255 -2.38 -16.25 -11.97
C TRP A 255 -3.11 -16.17 -13.30
N LEU A 256 -2.57 -16.72 -14.38
CA LEU A 256 -3.27 -16.77 -15.66
C LEU A 256 -4.59 -17.55 -15.59
N PRO A 257 -4.66 -18.73 -14.95
CA PRO A 257 -5.93 -19.43 -14.75
C PRO A 257 -6.93 -18.65 -13.91
N VAL A 258 -6.44 -17.90 -12.92
CA VAL A 258 -7.28 -17.05 -12.04
C VAL A 258 -7.88 -15.90 -12.85
N MET A 259 -7.07 -15.15 -13.60
CA MET A 259 -7.56 -14.06 -14.45
C MET A 259 -8.56 -14.56 -15.50
N ALA A 260 -8.27 -15.71 -16.11
CA ALA A 260 -9.16 -16.35 -17.07
C ALA A 260 -10.52 -16.72 -16.44
N ARG A 261 -10.51 -17.35 -15.26
CA ARG A 261 -11.71 -17.66 -14.50
C ARG A 261 -12.50 -16.39 -14.16
N LEU A 262 -11.85 -15.35 -13.66
CA LEU A 262 -12.50 -14.10 -13.26
C LEU A 262 -13.12 -13.33 -14.43
N LEU A 263 -12.69 -13.60 -15.67
CA LEU A 263 -13.26 -13.05 -16.91
C LEU A 263 -14.32 -13.94 -17.56
N CYS A 264 -14.62 -15.09 -16.97
CA CYS A 264 -15.63 -16.01 -17.50
C CYS A 264 -17.02 -15.36 -17.40
N PRO A 265 -17.74 -15.16 -18.53
CA PRO A 265 -19.06 -14.52 -18.52
C PRO A 265 -20.08 -15.27 -17.67
N ASN A 266 -19.99 -16.60 -17.64
CA ASN A 266 -20.95 -17.47 -16.94
C ASN A 266 -20.90 -17.35 -15.42
N LEU A 267 -19.92 -16.64 -14.85
CA LEU A 267 -19.86 -16.37 -13.43
C LEU A 267 -20.64 -15.11 -13.02
N TYR A 268 -20.99 -14.21 -13.96
CA TYR A 268 -21.53 -12.89 -13.66
C TYR A 268 -22.74 -12.55 -14.53
N PHE A 269 -23.91 -12.39 -13.93
CA PHE A 269 -25.16 -12.22 -14.69
C PHE A 269 -25.36 -10.82 -15.32
N ASN A 270 -24.60 -9.77 -14.97
CA ASN A 270 -25.07 -8.38 -15.21
C ASN A 270 -24.06 -7.34 -15.75
N HIS A 271 -22.84 -7.67 -16.16
CA HIS A 271 -21.90 -6.64 -16.67
C HIS A 271 -21.26 -7.07 -17.99
N ILE A 272 -21.87 -6.70 -19.11
CA ILE A 272 -21.41 -7.05 -20.46
C ILE A 272 -20.51 -5.95 -21.07
N SER A 273 -20.61 -4.69 -20.63
CA SER A 273 -19.99 -3.56 -21.35
C SER A 273 -18.45 -3.58 -21.33
N ASP A 274 -17.84 -4.05 -20.25
CA ASP A 274 -16.38 -3.87 -20.04
C ASP A 274 -15.58 -5.17 -20.25
N ASP A 275 -16.27 -6.30 -20.43
CA ASP A 275 -15.65 -7.64 -20.57
C ASP A 275 -14.70 -7.70 -21.77
N HIS A 276 -15.05 -7.06 -22.88
CA HIS A 276 -14.20 -7.04 -24.07
C HIS A 276 -12.89 -6.28 -23.80
N VAL A 277 -12.94 -5.15 -23.08
CA VAL A 277 -11.76 -4.34 -22.76
C VAL A 277 -10.82 -5.13 -21.85
N LEU A 278 -11.35 -5.74 -20.79
CA LEU A 278 -10.54 -6.52 -19.85
C LEU A 278 -9.95 -7.78 -20.50
N LYS A 279 -10.71 -8.48 -21.37
CA LYS A 279 -10.19 -9.62 -22.15
C LYS A 279 -9.08 -9.17 -23.09
N THR A 280 -9.26 -8.06 -23.80
CA THR A 280 -8.24 -7.51 -24.70
C THR A 280 -6.97 -7.14 -23.92
N ARG A 281 -7.13 -6.53 -22.75
CA ARG A 281 -6.02 -6.17 -21.84
C ARG A 281 -5.27 -7.42 -21.37
N LEU A 282 -5.97 -8.46 -20.90
CA LEU A 282 -5.37 -9.74 -20.53
C LEU A 282 -4.59 -10.35 -21.70
N CYS A 283 -5.22 -10.47 -22.87
CA CYS A 283 -4.59 -11.08 -24.05
C CYS A 283 -3.32 -10.31 -24.47
N ARG A 284 -3.39 -8.97 -24.54
CA ARG A 284 -2.21 -8.16 -24.88
C ARG A 284 -1.11 -8.32 -23.84
N GLY A 285 -1.45 -8.22 -22.55
CA GLY A 285 -0.48 -8.36 -21.47
C GLY A 285 0.22 -9.72 -21.49
N VAL A 286 -0.54 -10.81 -21.65
CA VAL A 286 0.01 -12.17 -21.76
C VAL A 286 0.96 -12.26 -22.94
N SER A 287 0.53 -11.83 -24.15
CA SER A 287 1.36 -11.86 -25.36
C SER A 287 2.70 -11.15 -25.15
N ASN A 288 2.66 -9.92 -24.63
CA ASN A 288 3.84 -9.11 -24.43
C ASN A 288 4.81 -9.74 -23.42
N VAL A 289 4.32 -10.27 -22.29
CA VAL A 289 5.21 -10.95 -21.32
C VAL A 289 5.79 -12.21 -21.94
N VAL A 290 4.98 -12.98 -22.64
CA VAL A 290 5.38 -14.22 -23.31
C VAL A 290 6.51 -13.99 -24.33
N GLU A 291 6.43 -12.94 -25.14
CA GLU A 291 7.42 -12.62 -26.17
C GLU A 291 8.79 -12.29 -25.57
N THR A 292 8.85 -11.95 -24.28
CA THR A 292 10.11 -11.74 -23.54
C THR A 292 10.69 -13.00 -22.91
N LEU A 293 10.07 -14.18 -23.10
CA LEU A 293 10.49 -15.45 -22.52
C LEU A 293 11.16 -16.36 -23.55
N PRO A 294 12.07 -17.26 -23.11
CA PRO A 294 12.59 -18.32 -23.98
C PRO A 294 11.47 -19.25 -24.46
N PHE A 295 11.63 -19.80 -25.68
CA PHE A 295 10.64 -20.65 -26.34
C PHE A 295 10.10 -21.82 -25.48
N ALA A 296 10.95 -22.42 -24.65
CA ALA A 296 10.56 -23.53 -23.78
C ALA A 296 9.50 -23.13 -22.74
N ASP A 297 9.65 -21.96 -22.11
CA ASP A 297 8.65 -21.47 -21.15
C ASP A 297 7.40 -21.00 -21.86
N TRP A 298 7.59 -20.36 -23.01
CA TRP A 298 6.51 -19.89 -23.84
C TRP A 298 5.52 -21.01 -24.17
N ARG A 299 6.03 -22.19 -24.57
CA ARG A 299 5.20 -23.38 -24.81
C ARG A 299 4.43 -23.83 -23.56
N GLY A 300 5.06 -23.77 -22.39
CA GLY A 300 4.42 -24.08 -21.12
C GLY A 300 3.25 -23.15 -20.81
N ILE A 301 3.46 -21.84 -20.94
CA ILE A 301 2.42 -20.82 -20.74
C ILE A 301 1.30 -20.95 -21.78
N TYR A 302 1.65 -21.25 -23.04
CA TYR A 302 0.67 -21.47 -24.10
C TYR A 302 -0.29 -22.64 -23.81
N ASN A 303 0.23 -23.75 -23.29
CA ASN A 303 -0.62 -24.89 -22.89
C ASN A 303 -1.60 -24.48 -21.78
N ILE A 304 -1.12 -23.77 -20.75
CA ILE A 304 -1.97 -23.24 -19.68
C ILE A 304 -3.06 -22.33 -20.26
N TRP A 305 -2.69 -21.46 -21.22
CA TRP A 305 -3.63 -20.57 -21.87
C TRP A 305 -4.73 -21.31 -22.64
N ILE A 306 -4.36 -22.31 -23.45
CA ILE A 306 -5.34 -23.13 -24.19
C ILE A 306 -6.31 -23.80 -23.22
N ASP A 307 -5.79 -24.41 -22.15
CA ASP A 307 -6.62 -25.10 -21.16
C ASP A 307 -7.61 -24.12 -20.51
N CYS A 308 -7.14 -22.90 -20.20
CA CYS A 308 -8.00 -21.83 -19.67
C CYS A 308 -9.06 -21.39 -20.68
N CYS A 309 -8.71 -21.19 -21.94
CA CYS A 309 -9.65 -20.82 -22.99
C CYS A 309 -10.72 -21.88 -23.23
N ALA A 310 -10.32 -23.16 -23.28
CA ALA A 310 -11.24 -24.28 -23.42
C ALA A 310 -12.20 -24.37 -22.22
N LYS A 311 -11.69 -24.14 -21.01
CA LYS A 311 -12.47 -24.25 -19.76
C LYS A 311 -13.41 -23.06 -19.52
N TYR A 312 -12.99 -21.85 -19.88
CA TYR A 312 -13.68 -20.60 -19.54
C TYR A 312 -14.24 -19.84 -20.75
N TYR A 313 -14.24 -20.48 -21.94
CA TYR A 313 -14.76 -19.92 -23.18
C TYR A 313 -14.16 -18.54 -23.52
N ILE A 314 -12.86 -18.39 -23.31
CA ILE A 314 -12.11 -17.18 -23.68
C ILE A 314 -11.66 -17.32 -25.13
N ASP A 315 -11.83 -16.26 -25.89
CA ASP A 315 -11.42 -16.22 -27.29
C ASP A 315 -9.89 -16.39 -27.42
N LEU A 316 -9.48 -17.47 -28.10
CA LEU A 316 -8.09 -17.87 -28.34
C LEU A 316 -7.34 -16.94 -29.30
N ARG A 317 -8.04 -16.05 -30.02
CA ARG A 317 -7.52 -15.41 -31.24
C ARG A 317 -6.41 -14.37 -31.04
N ILE A 318 -6.18 -13.86 -29.83
CA ILE A 318 -5.36 -12.64 -29.62
C ILE A 318 -3.95 -12.89 -29.05
N PRO A 319 -3.74 -13.56 -27.90
CA PRO A 319 -2.47 -13.52 -27.17
C PRO A 319 -1.32 -14.35 -27.78
N PHE A 320 -1.59 -15.13 -28.82
CA PHE A 320 -0.61 -16.03 -29.42
C PHE A 320 -0.68 -16.03 -30.95
N ALA A 321 -1.28 -15.03 -31.58
CA ALA A 321 -1.38 -14.97 -33.04
C ALA A 321 0.01 -14.96 -33.73
N SER A 322 0.98 -14.26 -33.12
CA SER A 322 2.40 -14.25 -33.55
C SER A 322 3.08 -15.59 -33.28
N GLY A 323 2.93 -16.12 -32.07
CA GLY A 323 3.57 -17.37 -31.65
C GLY A 323 3.01 -18.63 -32.33
N CYS A 324 1.70 -18.72 -32.59
CA CYS A 324 1.08 -19.87 -33.27
C CYS A 324 1.73 -20.18 -34.63
N LYS A 325 2.26 -19.17 -35.35
CA LYS A 325 3.06 -19.39 -36.57
C LYS A 325 4.38 -20.13 -36.26
N VAL A 326 5.11 -19.68 -35.25
CA VAL A 326 6.37 -20.32 -34.79
C VAL A 326 6.14 -21.74 -34.25
N LEU A 327 5.01 -22.00 -33.56
CA LEU A 327 4.64 -23.36 -33.14
C LEU A 327 4.27 -24.29 -34.30
N GLN A 328 3.68 -23.74 -35.37
CA GLN A 328 3.37 -24.50 -36.58
C GLN A 328 4.64 -24.85 -37.38
N GLU A 329 5.66 -23.99 -37.33
CA GLU A 329 6.97 -24.20 -37.98
C GLU A 329 7.90 -25.16 -37.22
N HIS A 330 7.56 -25.55 -35.98
CA HIS A 330 8.35 -26.45 -35.12
C HIS A 330 7.60 -27.74 -34.74
N LYS A 331 6.54 -28.08 -35.48
CA LYS A 331 5.89 -29.40 -35.47
C LYS A 331 6.50 -30.30 -36.52
#